data_AF-A0A344TKK9-F1
#
_entry.id   AF-A0A344TKK9-F1
#
_cell.length_a   1.000
_cell.length_b   1.000
_cell.length_c   1.000
_cell.angle_alpha   90.00
_cell.angle_beta   90.00
_cell.angle_gamma   90.00
#
_symmetry.space_group_name_H-M   'P 1'
#
loop_
_entity.id
_entity.type
_entity.pdbx_description
1 polymer ?
#
loop_
_entity_poly.entity_id
_entity_poly.type
_entity_poly.pdbx_seq_one_letter_code
_entity_poly.pdbx_strand_id
1 'polypeptide(L)'
;MKKLLILTTICLVYWGGGLFAQQGNSQYTPKYLREDNQAFKNLTTRATENGWIAFKKEAKLNPNTFFKDYAGSLGLGQHYDFKALKEETDNKQIKHQRFQLHYKNIPVEGAEFSLHSQNNVLNIAHGRIIDGLEIDIAKPIRP
;
A
#
# COMPACT_ATOMS: atom_id res chain seq x y z
N MET A 1 37.67 33.81 -52.06
CA MET A 1 36.62 34.77 -52.52
C MET A 1 35.40 33.92 -52.84
N LYS A 2 34.17 34.10 -52.36
CA LYS A 2 33.47 35.17 -51.64
C LYS A 2 32.62 34.51 -50.55
N LYS A 3 32.47 35.19 -49.41
CA LYS A 3 31.43 34.90 -48.41
C LYS A 3 30.09 35.34 -48.99
N LEU A 4 29.03 34.56 -48.80
CA LEU A 4 27.68 35.12 -48.77
C LEU A 4 26.84 34.35 -47.75
N LEU A 5 26.31 35.10 -46.81
CA LEU A 5 25.56 34.70 -45.64
C LEU A 5 24.19 35.35 -45.82
N ILE A 6 23.11 34.57 -45.90
CA ILE A 6 21.75 35.07 -45.71
C ILE A 6 20.98 34.09 -44.83
N LEU A 7 20.41 34.68 -43.78
CA LEU A 7 19.69 34.09 -42.66
C LEU A 7 18.24 33.72 -43.01
N THR A 8 17.76 32.71 -42.28
CA THR A 8 16.41 32.49 -41.73
C THR A 8 15.19 32.32 -42.64
N THR A 9 14.56 31.13 -42.51
CA THR A 9 13.14 31.04 -42.13
C THR A 9 12.93 29.85 -41.17
N ILE A 10 12.39 30.15 -40.00
CA ILE A 10 11.90 29.20 -38.99
C ILE A 10 10.56 28.63 -39.46
N CYS A 11 10.39 27.30 -39.41
CA CYS A 11 9.06 26.69 -39.34
C CYS A 11 9.06 25.57 -38.29
N LEU A 12 8.30 25.82 -37.23
CA LEU A 12 7.94 24.90 -36.16
C LEU A 12 7.03 23.79 -36.69
N VAL A 13 7.33 22.53 -36.34
CA VAL A 13 6.30 21.51 -36.12
C VAL A 13 6.63 20.77 -34.82
N TYR A 14 6.03 21.26 -33.73
CA TYR A 14 5.73 20.42 -32.57
C TYR A 14 4.61 19.46 -33.00
N TRP A 15 4.79 18.17 -32.75
CA TRP A 15 3.79 17.14 -32.43
C TRP A 15 4.64 15.89 -32.10
N GLY A 16 4.76 15.48 -30.84
CA GLY A 16 3.62 15.04 -30.05
C GLY A 16 3.49 13.53 -30.18
N GLY A 17 4.55 12.81 -29.81
CA GLY A 17 4.57 11.35 -29.71
C GLY A 17 5.16 11.01 -28.35
N GLY A 18 4.40 11.30 -27.30
CA GLY A 18 4.76 10.97 -25.94
C GLY A 18 5.08 9.49 -25.80
N LEU A 19 6.03 9.23 -24.91
CA LEU A 19 6.39 7.92 -24.40
C LEU A 19 5.14 7.16 -23.93
N PHE A 20 4.58 6.29 -24.77
CA PHE A 20 3.72 5.23 -24.29
C PHE A 20 4.58 4.00 -24.05
N ALA A 21 5.38 4.06 -22.98
CA ALA A 21 5.79 2.84 -22.30
C ALA A 21 4.55 2.30 -21.59
N GLN A 22 3.82 1.40 -22.26
CA GLN A 22 2.75 0.63 -21.61
C GLN A 22 3.40 -0.43 -20.71
N GLN A 23 3.92 -0.04 -19.54
CA GLN A 23 4.34 -0.97 -18.50
C GLN A 23 3.12 -1.41 -17.67
N GLY A 24 2.31 -2.29 -18.26
CA GLY A 24 1.24 -2.99 -17.57
C GLY A 24 1.78 -4.16 -16.74
N ASN A 25 2.37 -3.84 -15.59
CA ASN A 25 2.45 -4.72 -14.41
C ASN A 25 2.84 -3.81 -13.24
N SER A 26 1.87 -3.11 -12.65
CA SER A 26 2.15 -2.34 -11.44
C SER A 26 2.43 -3.33 -10.31
N GLN A 27 3.71 -3.61 -10.08
CA GLN A 27 4.17 -4.35 -8.92
C GLN A 27 3.64 -3.65 -7.67
N TYR A 28 2.76 -4.32 -6.93
CA TYR A 28 2.22 -3.81 -5.66
C TYR A 28 3.39 -3.40 -4.77
N THR A 29 3.37 -2.16 -4.29
CA THR A 29 4.32 -1.64 -3.31
C THR A 29 3.52 -0.97 -2.20
N PRO A 30 3.58 -1.47 -0.95
CA PRO A 30 2.86 -0.89 0.17
C PRO A 30 3.25 0.56 0.40
N LYS A 31 2.30 1.39 0.86
CA LYS A 31 2.53 2.82 1.09
C LYS A 31 3.77 3.12 1.94
N TYR A 32 3.97 2.39 3.03
CA TYR A 32 5.13 2.58 3.91
C TYR A 32 6.49 2.33 3.25
N LEU A 33 6.56 1.55 2.15
CA LEU A 33 7.76 1.42 1.33
C LEU A 33 7.79 2.46 0.21
N ARG A 34 6.65 2.66 -0.46
CA ARG A 34 6.51 3.60 -1.59
C ARG A 34 6.86 5.04 -1.19
N GLU A 35 6.50 5.45 0.02
CA GLU A 35 6.76 6.80 0.57
C GLU A 35 8.01 6.86 1.46
N ASP A 36 8.79 5.77 1.52
CA ASP A 36 9.97 5.66 2.37
C ASP A 36 9.72 6.09 3.83
N ASN A 37 8.63 5.60 4.43
CA ASN A 37 8.21 6.03 5.77
C ASN A 37 9.20 5.52 6.83
N GLN A 38 10.21 6.34 7.14
CA GLN A 38 11.30 5.94 8.03
C GLN A 38 10.82 5.67 9.46
N ALA A 39 9.83 6.43 9.95
CA ALA A 39 9.26 6.22 11.28
C ALA A 39 8.66 4.81 11.42
N PHE A 40 7.87 4.38 10.42
CA PHE A 40 7.31 3.03 10.39
C PHE A 40 8.39 1.96 10.16
N LYS A 41 9.29 2.17 9.18
CA LYS A 41 10.36 1.22 8.85
C LYS A 41 11.28 0.95 10.05
N ASN A 42 11.54 1.96 10.88
CA ASN A 42 12.35 1.84 12.10
C ASN A 42 11.77 0.84 13.13
N LEU A 43 10.47 0.54 13.07
CA LEU A 43 9.80 -0.47 13.91
C LEU A 43 10.01 -1.90 13.40
N THR A 44 10.50 -2.05 12.16
CA THR A 44 10.57 -3.33 11.45
C THR A 44 11.99 -3.86 11.39
N THR A 45 12.14 -5.19 11.42
CA THR A 45 13.38 -5.86 11.03
C THR A 45 13.42 -6.11 9.53
N ARG A 46 12.26 -6.32 8.92
CA ARG A 46 12.09 -6.51 7.48
C ARG A 46 10.68 -6.09 7.05
N ALA A 47 10.61 -5.37 5.94
CA ALA A 47 9.38 -5.07 5.23
C ALA A 47 9.61 -5.31 3.73
N THR A 48 8.65 -5.92 3.03
CA THR A 48 8.81 -6.31 1.63
C THR A 48 7.67 -5.81 0.75
N GLU A 49 7.93 -5.69 -0.54
CA GLU A 49 6.97 -5.18 -1.52
C GLU A 49 5.73 -6.07 -1.66
N ASN A 50 5.81 -7.36 -1.34
CA ASN A 50 4.63 -8.23 -1.30
C ASN A 50 3.75 -8.04 -0.04
N GLY A 51 4.06 -7.07 0.83
CA GLY A 51 3.26 -6.72 2.00
C GLY A 51 3.57 -7.51 3.26
N TRP A 52 4.71 -8.19 3.34
CA TRP A 52 5.16 -8.86 4.56
C TRP A 52 5.94 -7.91 5.47
N ILE A 53 5.61 -7.89 6.75
CA ILE A 53 6.23 -7.01 7.76
C ILE A 53 6.62 -7.88 8.97
N ALA A 54 7.90 -7.89 9.29
CA ALA A 54 8.43 -8.47 10.53
C ALA A 54 8.84 -7.33 11.46
N PHE A 55 8.31 -7.32 12.67
CA PHE A 55 8.56 -6.26 13.65
C PHE A 55 9.72 -6.59 14.59
N LYS A 56 10.35 -5.55 15.09
CA LYS A 56 11.30 -5.61 16.20
C LYS A 56 10.55 -5.92 17.49
N LYS A 57 11.08 -6.81 18.33
CA LYS A 57 10.42 -7.18 19.61
C LYS A 57 10.36 -5.98 20.57
N GLU A 58 11.38 -5.13 20.53
CA GLU A 58 11.50 -3.92 21.32
C GLU A 58 10.48 -2.83 20.95
N ALA A 59 9.86 -2.91 19.76
CA ALA A 59 8.80 -1.99 19.35
C ALA A 59 7.50 -2.20 20.14
N LYS A 60 7.31 -3.38 20.76
CA LYS A 60 6.18 -3.71 21.66
C LYS A 60 4.81 -3.28 21.13
N LEU A 61 4.59 -3.53 19.85
CA LEU A 61 3.38 -3.12 19.14
C LEU A 61 2.17 -3.89 19.63
N ASN A 62 1.08 -3.18 19.92
CA ASN A 62 -0.17 -3.81 20.35
C ASN A 62 -0.97 -4.29 19.12
N PRO A 63 -1.23 -5.60 18.98
CA PRO A 63 -1.97 -6.12 17.83
C PRO A 63 -3.41 -5.59 17.74
N ASN A 64 -4.04 -5.26 18.87
CA ASN A 64 -5.44 -4.83 18.91
C ASN A 64 -5.66 -3.40 18.42
N THR A 65 -4.63 -2.56 18.44
CA THR A 65 -4.70 -1.16 17.99
C THR A 65 -3.90 -0.91 16.71
N PHE A 66 -3.22 -1.93 16.16
CA PHE A 66 -2.30 -1.81 15.03
C PHE A 66 -2.85 -0.99 13.85
N PHE A 67 -4.04 -1.34 13.34
CA PHE A 67 -4.61 -0.63 12.19
C PHE A 67 -4.96 0.83 12.48
N LYS A 68 -5.34 1.14 13.72
CA LYS A 68 -5.63 2.50 14.18
C LYS A 68 -4.34 3.30 14.34
N ASP A 69 -3.37 2.75 15.06
CA ASP A 69 -2.13 3.43 15.41
C ASP A 69 -1.26 3.70 14.17
N TYR A 70 -1.34 2.83 13.17
CA TYR A 70 -0.53 2.90 11.95
C TYR A 70 -1.34 3.20 10.68
N ALA A 71 -2.59 3.65 10.81
CA ALA A 71 -3.50 3.93 9.69
C ALA A 71 -2.82 4.70 8.55
N GLY A 72 -2.18 5.84 8.88
CA GLY A 72 -1.51 6.68 7.90
C GLY A 72 -0.36 5.99 7.17
N SER A 73 0.42 5.17 7.87
CA SER A 73 1.56 4.41 7.31
C SER A 73 1.09 3.25 6.41
N LEU A 74 -0.07 2.67 6.75
CA LEU A 74 -0.70 1.60 6.01
C LEU A 74 -1.52 2.09 4.81
N GLY A 75 -1.74 3.41 4.68
CA GLY A 75 -2.58 3.98 3.61
C GLY A 75 -4.07 3.93 3.90
N LEU A 76 -4.46 3.71 5.16
CA LEU A 76 -5.85 3.72 5.59
C LEU A 76 -6.29 5.18 5.78
N GLY A 77 -6.99 5.69 4.77
CA GLY A 77 -7.63 7.00 4.80
C GLY A 77 -9.00 6.96 5.47
N GLN A 78 -9.77 8.02 5.26
CA GLN A 78 -11.18 8.05 5.66
C GLN A 78 -11.96 6.93 4.94
N HIS A 79 -12.96 6.37 5.63
CA HIS A 79 -13.84 5.30 5.14
C HIS A 79 -13.22 3.90 5.00
N TYR A 80 -11.94 3.75 5.31
CA TYR A 80 -11.33 2.43 5.44
C TYR A 80 -11.61 1.82 6.81
N ASP A 81 -11.81 0.51 6.83
CA ASP A 81 -11.93 -0.25 8.07
C ASP A 81 -11.41 -1.68 7.87
N PHE A 82 -10.91 -2.30 8.93
CA PHE A 82 -10.54 -3.72 8.95
C PHE A 82 -11.45 -4.47 9.91
N LYS A 83 -12.24 -5.41 9.37
CA LYS A 83 -13.14 -6.22 10.18
C LYS A 83 -12.54 -7.60 10.42
N ALA A 84 -12.60 -8.07 11.66
CA ALA A 84 -12.11 -9.40 12.02
C ALA A 84 -12.90 -10.49 11.29
N LEU A 85 -12.19 -11.42 10.66
CA LEU A 85 -12.72 -12.61 10.02
C LEU A 85 -12.52 -13.87 10.88
N LYS A 86 -11.32 -14.01 11.45
CA LYS A 86 -10.94 -15.20 12.22
C LYS A 86 -9.89 -14.84 13.26
N GLU A 87 -9.96 -15.52 14.39
CA GLU A 87 -8.93 -15.50 15.42
C GLU A 87 -8.67 -16.92 15.89
N GLU A 88 -7.40 -17.31 15.95
CA GLU A 88 -6.98 -18.62 16.47
C GLU A 88 -5.61 -18.52 17.16
N THR A 89 -5.40 -19.33 18.20
CA THR A 89 -4.10 -19.42 18.88
C THR A 89 -3.56 -20.83 18.68
N ASP A 90 -2.32 -20.94 18.21
CA ASP A 90 -1.68 -22.23 17.99
C ASP A 90 -1.04 -22.82 19.25
N ASN A 91 -0.52 -24.05 19.14
CA ASN A 91 0.15 -24.74 20.24
C ASN A 91 1.46 -24.06 20.69
N LYS A 92 2.00 -23.11 19.92
CA LYS A 92 3.17 -22.29 20.28
C LYS A 92 2.76 -20.95 20.93
N GLN A 93 1.48 -20.78 21.28
CA GLN A 93 0.92 -19.56 21.85
C GLN A 93 1.02 -18.36 20.91
N ILE A 94 1.10 -18.59 19.59
CA ILE A 94 1.01 -17.52 18.61
C ILE A 94 -0.47 -17.32 18.29
N LYS A 95 -0.93 -16.09 18.51
CA LYS A 95 -2.26 -15.62 18.15
C LYS A 95 -2.25 -15.13 16.71
N HIS A 96 -3.04 -15.78 15.87
CA HIS A 96 -3.28 -15.47 14.47
C HIS A 96 -4.63 -14.75 14.35
N GLN A 97 -4.63 -13.53 13.84
CA GLN A 97 -5.84 -12.74 13.61
C GLN A 97 -5.92 -12.36 12.13
N ARG A 98 -7.04 -12.66 11.47
CA ARG A 98 -7.26 -12.36 10.06
C ARG A 98 -8.39 -11.35 9.92
N PHE A 99 -8.20 -10.37 9.05
CA PHE A 99 -9.09 -9.24 8.85
C PHE A 99 -9.40 -9.03 7.37
N GLN A 100 -10.61 -8.55 7.07
CA GLN A 100 -11.04 -8.14 5.74
C GLN A 100 -11.00 -6.61 5.65
N LEU A 101 -10.30 -6.09 4.65
CA LEU A 101 -10.34 -4.66 4.33
C LEU A 101 -11.73 -4.30 3.80
N HIS A 102 -12.26 -3.19 4.28
CA HIS A 102 -13.47 -2.55 3.79
C HIS A 102 -13.18 -1.11 3.38
N TYR A 103 -13.90 -0.64 2.38
CA TYR A 103 -13.97 0.78 2.01
C TYR A 103 -15.43 1.21 1.92
N LYS A 104 -15.81 2.26 2.66
CA LYS A 104 -17.22 2.69 2.81
C LYS A 104 -18.16 1.54 3.20
N ASN A 105 -17.71 0.69 4.13
CA ASN A 105 -18.42 -0.49 4.62
C ASN A 105 -18.61 -1.64 3.59
N ILE A 106 -17.98 -1.56 2.41
CA ILE A 106 -18.00 -2.60 1.38
C ILE A 106 -16.69 -3.39 1.44
N PRO A 107 -16.70 -4.74 1.45
CA PRO A 107 -15.47 -5.53 1.44
C PRO A 107 -14.68 -5.30 0.15
N VAL A 108 -13.38 -5.07 0.28
CA VAL A 108 -12.46 -5.01 -0.86
C VAL A 108 -12.01 -6.43 -1.17
N GLU A 109 -12.49 -7.00 -2.27
CA GLU A 109 -12.18 -8.38 -2.65
C GLU A 109 -10.67 -8.62 -2.77
N GLY A 110 -10.21 -9.77 -2.26
CA GLY A 110 -8.79 -10.14 -2.26
C GLY A 110 -7.89 -9.36 -1.30
N ALA A 111 -8.44 -8.44 -0.49
CA ALA A 111 -7.70 -7.63 0.47
C ALA A 111 -7.92 -8.11 1.92
N GLU A 112 -7.36 -9.28 2.22
CA GLU A 112 -7.23 -9.77 3.60
C GLU A 112 -5.88 -9.35 4.20
N PHE A 113 -5.85 -9.21 5.52
CA PHE A 113 -4.65 -8.86 6.28
C PHE A 113 -4.57 -9.69 7.55
N SER A 114 -3.38 -10.21 7.86
CA SER A 114 -3.14 -11.12 8.97
C SER A 114 -2.15 -10.52 9.95
N LEU A 115 -2.43 -10.68 11.24
CA LEU A 115 -1.56 -10.32 12.36
C LEU A 115 -1.17 -11.58 13.12
N HIS A 116 0.12 -11.74 13.38
CA HIS A 116 0.66 -12.79 14.25
C HIS A 116 1.29 -12.14 15.47
N SER A 117 0.74 -12.42 16.63
CA SER A 117 1.20 -11.87 17.90
C SER A 117 1.48 -12.97 18.92
N GLN A 118 2.36 -12.68 19.87
CA GLN A 118 2.66 -13.57 20.99
C GLN A 118 2.83 -12.71 22.23
N ASN A 119 2.26 -13.12 23.36
CA ASN A 119 2.25 -12.34 24.61
C ASN A 119 1.75 -10.90 24.42
N ASN A 120 0.71 -10.74 23.58
CA ASN A 120 0.12 -9.45 23.22
C ASN A 120 1.08 -8.45 22.53
N VAL A 121 2.18 -8.94 21.95
CA VAL A 121 3.10 -8.17 21.11
C VAL A 121 3.01 -8.66 19.67
N LEU A 122 2.83 -7.74 18.72
CA LEU A 122 2.77 -8.05 17.29
C LEU A 122 4.16 -8.37 16.75
N ASN A 123 4.31 -9.56 16.15
CA ASN A 123 5.57 -10.06 15.62
C ASN A 123 5.62 -9.94 14.09
N ILE A 124 4.52 -10.35 13.43
CA ILE A 124 4.41 -10.36 11.97
C ILE A 124 3.07 -9.80 11.57
N ALA A 125 3.06 -8.96 10.54
CA ALA A 125 1.87 -8.54 9.83
C ALA A 125 2.05 -8.85 8.34
N HIS A 126 1.00 -9.31 7.67
CA HIS A 126 1.08 -9.47 6.22
C HIS A 126 -0.28 -9.33 5.54
N GLY A 127 -0.26 -8.84 4.31
CA GLY A 127 -1.44 -8.69 3.49
C GLY A 127 -1.25 -7.60 2.44
N ARG A 128 -2.26 -7.43 1.60
CA ARG A 128 -2.30 -6.35 0.61
C ARG A 128 -3.30 -5.29 1.08
N ILE A 129 -2.87 -4.03 1.03
CA ILE A 129 -3.74 -2.89 1.32
C ILE A 129 -3.94 -2.13 0.03
N ILE A 130 -5.19 -2.07 -0.42
CA ILE A 130 -5.58 -1.28 -1.59
C ILE A 130 -5.91 0.13 -1.11
N ASP A 131 -4.91 1.01 -1.14
CA ASP A 131 -5.04 2.40 -0.71
C ASP A 131 -5.49 3.32 -1.85
N GLY A 132 -5.85 4.57 -1.51
CA GLY A 132 -6.23 5.57 -2.51
C GLY A 132 -7.55 5.31 -3.23
N LEU A 133 -8.46 4.51 -2.66
CA LEU A 133 -9.79 4.31 -3.22
C LEU A 133 -10.60 5.60 -3.11
N GLU A 134 -11.11 6.06 -4.25
CA GLU A 134 -12.00 7.23 -4.38
C GLU A 134 -13.26 6.84 -5.18
N ILE A 135 -13.78 5.64 -4.93
CA ILE A 135 -14.91 5.09 -5.67
C ILE A 135 -16.22 5.74 -5.20
N ASP A 136 -16.99 6.23 -6.16
CA ASP A 136 -18.39 6.61 -5.97
C ASP A 136 -19.26 5.34 -5.95
N ILE A 137 -19.67 4.95 -4.75
CA ILE A 137 -20.45 3.73 -4.50
C ILE A 137 -21.94 3.90 -4.82
N ALA A 138 -22.40 5.10 -5.18
CA ALA A 138 -23.79 5.34 -5.59
C ALA A 138 -24.04 4.96 -7.06
N LYS A 139 -22.97 4.76 -7.85
CA LYS A 139 -23.09 4.35 -9.25
C LYS A 139 -22.94 2.83 -9.37
N PRO A 140 -23.87 2.14 -10.05
CA PRO A 140 -23.71 0.72 -10.31
C PRO A 140 -22.43 0.49 -11.12
N ILE A 141 -21.66 -0.53 -10.73
CA ILE A 141 -20.54 -1.04 -11.52
C ILE A 141 -21.15 -1.56 -12.81
N ARG A 142 -20.87 -0.90 -13.94
CA ARG A 142 -21.30 -1.40 -15.24
C ARG A 142 -20.43 -2.62 -15.58
N PRO A 143 -21.03 -3.78 -15.89
CA PRO A 143 -20.28 -4.96 -16.32
C PRO A 143 -19.58 -4.72 -17.66
#